data_AF-A0A7S6S323-F1
#
_entry.id   AF-A0A7S6S323-F1
#
_cell.length_a   1.000
_cell.length_b   1.000
_cell.length_c   1.000
_cell.angle_alpha   90.00
_cell.angle_beta   90.00
_cell.angle_gamma   90.00
#
_symmetry.space_group_name_H-M   'P 1'
#
loop_
_entity.id
_entity.type
_entity.pdbx_description
1 polymer ?
#
loop_
_entity_poly.entity_id
_entity_poly.type
_entity_poly.pdbx_seq_one_letter_code
_entity_poly.pdbx_strand_id
1 'polypeptide(L)'
;MDHPSSSPSTGPKQFVRSDRFCRCCGVNLIGSGIEREPHYGLMAATCPACTAVNPVVVYPHLGRWTARWAAFFAGMTLLLLIVVLLGGTASLIGMDYAIAEEMSRPLRYEVQSEFDTWLTNRYPNDPNRRYWNHQPEDMEAWIKSGGLIRIGLGAIFDSLGPEELLIIFFGLLAALAQGVVLTILLMRANWKRRVAVTAAAWLLVMIVALIITIPLWWSDRPGTIYYWLESRLVWPVWVAAQLVTLGTVLIGVLSGRWLARLLVSAMLGPRSRAALAVLWTTDGLAPPRR
;
A
#
# COMPACT_ATOMS: atom_id res chain seq x y z
N MET A 1 42.92 -44.87 -35.46
CA MET A 1 41.45 -44.79 -35.41
C MET A 1 41.11 -43.37 -35.80
N ASP A 2 40.85 -43.17 -37.08
CA ASP A 2 40.63 -41.84 -37.64
C ASP A 2 39.20 -41.40 -37.30
N HIS A 3 39.07 -40.34 -36.51
CA HIS A 3 37.78 -39.70 -36.31
C HIS A 3 37.33 -39.12 -37.66
N PRO A 4 36.17 -39.52 -38.20
CA PRO A 4 35.66 -38.95 -39.43
C PRO A 4 35.47 -37.45 -39.23
N SER A 5 36.20 -36.65 -40.01
CA SER A 5 36.06 -35.20 -40.06
C SER A 5 34.65 -34.87 -40.55
N SER A 6 33.74 -34.59 -39.62
CA SER A 6 32.38 -34.14 -39.93
C SER A 6 32.47 -32.87 -40.79
N SER A 7 31.96 -32.96 -42.01
CA SER A 7 31.83 -31.82 -42.92
C SER A 7 31.02 -30.70 -42.24
N PRO A 8 31.45 -29.42 -42.37
CA PRO A 8 30.75 -28.29 -41.76
C PRO A 8 29.35 -28.20 -42.34
N SER A 9 28.34 -28.46 -41.51
CA SER A 9 26.94 -28.32 -41.92
C SER A 9 26.65 -26.85 -42.24
N THR A 10 26.42 -26.55 -43.52
CA THR A 10 26.06 -25.21 -44.05
C THR A 10 24.59 -24.86 -43.80
N GLY A 11 24.07 -25.21 -42.62
CA GLY A 11 22.73 -24.78 -42.21
C GLY A 11 22.69 -23.27 -41.97
N PRO A 12 21.51 -22.62 -42.12
CA PRO A 12 21.35 -21.21 -41.78
C PRO A 12 21.74 -20.97 -40.31
N LYS A 13 22.67 -20.04 -40.09
CA LYS A 13 23.11 -19.65 -38.74
C LYS A 13 21.93 -19.12 -37.94
N GLN A 14 21.62 -19.77 -36.83
CA GLN A 14 20.62 -19.29 -35.88
C GLN A 14 21.29 -18.34 -34.89
N PHE A 15 20.58 -17.29 -34.49
CA PHE A 15 21.08 -16.30 -33.54
C PHE A 15 20.11 -16.18 -32.36
N VAL A 16 20.64 -15.89 -31.18
CA VAL A 16 19.84 -15.65 -29.98
C VAL A 16 19.05 -14.35 -30.16
N ARG A 17 17.72 -14.45 -30.19
CA ARG A 17 16.81 -13.28 -30.35
C ARG A 17 16.29 -12.68 -29.05
N SER A 18 16.40 -13.41 -27.93
CA SER A 18 15.89 -12.98 -26.62
C SER A 18 17.01 -12.63 -25.66
N ASP A 19 16.73 -11.76 -24.68
CA ASP A 19 17.67 -11.42 -23.61
C ASP A 19 18.12 -12.70 -22.89
N ARG A 20 19.40 -13.03 -23.02
CA ARG A 20 20.04 -14.12 -22.28
C ARG A 20 21.37 -13.63 -21.76
N PHE A 21 21.56 -13.69 -20.45
CA PHE A 21 22.81 -13.26 -19.83
C PHE A 21 23.75 -14.45 -19.68
N CYS A 22 25.02 -14.24 -19.99
CA CYS A 22 26.08 -15.21 -19.75
C CYS A 22 26.15 -15.55 -18.25
N ARG A 23 26.17 -16.84 -17.90
CA ARG A 23 26.26 -17.28 -16.50
C ARG A 23 27.57 -16.89 -15.81
N CYS A 24 28.65 -16.74 -16.58
CA CYS A 24 29.97 -16.39 -16.05
C CYS A 24 30.08 -14.87 -15.82
N CYS A 25 30.00 -14.07 -16.89
CA CYS A 25 30.27 -12.63 -16.85
C CYS A 25 29.02 -11.72 -16.86
N GLY A 26 27.82 -12.26 -17.09
CA GLY A 26 26.57 -11.49 -17.11
C GLY A 26 26.31 -10.67 -18.39
N VAL A 27 27.15 -10.77 -19.42
CA VAL A 27 26.93 -10.07 -20.71
C VAL A 27 25.71 -10.65 -21.44
N ASN A 28 24.91 -9.78 -22.07
CA ASN A 28 23.76 -10.18 -22.89
C ASN A 28 24.22 -10.85 -24.20
N LEU A 29 23.66 -12.01 -24.51
CA LEU A 29 23.99 -12.89 -25.63
C LEU A 29 23.09 -12.66 -26.85
N ILE A 30 22.28 -11.59 -26.89
CA ILE A 30 21.50 -11.25 -28.09
C ILE A 30 22.43 -11.11 -29.29
N GLY A 31 22.06 -11.76 -30.39
CA GLY A 31 22.86 -11.78 -31.62
C GLY A 31 24.05 -12.75 -31.59
N SER A 32 24.34 -13.41 -30.47
CA SER A 32 25.32 -14.50 -30.45
C SER A 32 24.84 -15.66 -31.31
N GLY A 33 25.77 -16.26 -32.07
CA GLY A 33 25.53 -17.46 -32.86
C GLY A 33 25.17 -18.65 -31.98
N ILE A 34 24.19 -19.43 -32.42
CA ILE A 34 23.79 -20.69 -31.80
C ILE A 34 24.48 -21.81 -32.57
N GLU A 35 25.36 -22.53 -31.88
CA GLU A 35 26.04 -23.70 -32.41
C GLU A 35 25.44 -24.96 -31.78
N ARG A 36 25.34 -26.02 -32.58
CA ARG A 36 24.86 -27.32 -32.09
C ARG A 36 26.07 -28.19 -31.79
N GLU A 37 26.19 -28.59 -30.53
CA GLU A 37 27.27 -29.49 -30.12
C GLU A 37 27.06 -30.87 -30.77
N PRO A 38 28.06 -31.42 -31.48
CA PRO A 38 27.89 -32.62 -32.28
C PRO A 38 27.63 -33.88 -31.44
N HIS A 39 28.14 -33.93 -30.20
CA HIS A 39 28.06 -35.13 -29.38
C HIS A 39 26.69 -35.30 -28.68
N TYR A 40 26.15 -34.23 -28.10
CA TYR A 40 24.88 -34.27 -27.37
C TYR A 40 23.70 -33.65 -28.14
N GLY A 41 23.95 -33.03 -29.29
CA GLY A 41 22.92 -32.34 -30.07
C GLY A 41 22.34 -31.10 -29.37
N LEU A 42 23.00 -30.62 -28.31
CA LEU A 42 22.59 -29.46 -27.53
C LEU A 42 22.93 -28.17 -28.29
N MET A 43 21.99 -27.23 -28.27
CA MET A 43 22.24 -25.89 -28.79
C MET A 43 22.94 -25.07 -27.70
N ALA A 44 24.05 -24.42 -28.02
CA ALA A 44 24.79 -23.56 -27.13
C ALA A 44 25.15 -22.24 -27.81
N ALA A 45 25.23 -21.17 -27.03
CA ALA A 45 25.68 -19.86 -27.48
C ALA A 45 26.97 -19.49 -26.73
N THR A 46 27.99 -19.09 -27.48
CA THR A 46 29.30 -18.73 -26.93
C THR A 46 29.29 -17.26 -26.54
N CYS A 47 29.73 -16.94 -25.32
CA CYS A 47 29.78 -15.55 -24.88
C CYS A 47 30.89 -14.79 -25.61
N PRO A 48 30.61 -13.64 -26.25
CA PRO A 48 31.63 -12.87 -26.96
C PRO A 48 32.66 -12.23 -26.03
N ALA A 49 32.34 -12.06 -24.75
CA ALA A 49 33.20 -11.39 -23.78
C ALA A 49 34.12 -12.35 -23.00
N CYS A 50 33.60 -13.50 -22.55
CA CYS A 50 34.35 -14.42 -21.69
C CYS A 50 34.52 -15.82 -22.30
N THR A 51 34.06 -16.05 -23.53
CA THR A 51 34.09 -17.34 -24.23
C THR A 51 33.34 -18.50 -23.56
N ALA A 52 32.68 -18.25 -22.43
CA ALA A 52 31.89 -19.27 -21.74
C ALA A 52 30.76 -19.78 -22.64
N VAL A 53 30.66 -21.10 -22.76
CA VAL A 53 29.60 -21.80 -23.47
C VAL A 53 28.35 -21.77 -22.61
N ASN A 54 27.29 -21.12 -23.10
CA ASN A 54 26.01 -21.05 -22.41
C ASN A 54 25.01 -21.93 -23.15
N PRO A 55 24.50 -23.00 -22.52
CA PRO A 55 23.54 -23.85 -23.19
C PRO A 55 22.29 -23.02 -23.49
N VAL A 56 21.87 -23.04 -24.77
CA VAL A 56 20.55 -22.56 -25.20
C VAL A 56 19.56 -23.63 -24.80
N VAL A 57 19.45 -23.87 -23.49
CA VAL A 57 18.34 -24.62 -22.92
C VAL A 57 17.12 -23.80 -23.28
N VAL A 58 16.34 -24.23 -24.27
CA VAL A 58 14.92 -23.93 -24.31
C VAL A 58 14.47 -24.32 -22.91
N TYR A 59 14.12 -23.35 -22.06
CA TYR A 59 13.61 -23.65 -20.72
C TYR A 59 12.67 -24.84 -20.93
N PRO A 60 12.97 -26.03 -20.37
CA PRO A 60 12.20 -27.22 -20.67
C PRO A 60 10.77 -26.78 -20.47
N HIS A 61 9.96 -26.81 -21.55
CA HIS A 61 8.60 -26.27 -21.51
C HIS A 61 8.03 -26.73 -20.20
N LEU A 62 7.86 -25.78 -19.27
CA LEU A 62 7.60 -26.04 -17.88
C LEU A 62 6.56 -27.14 -17.89
N GLY A 63 6.96 -28.37 -17.51
CA GLY A 63 6.14 -29.55 -17.71
C GLY A 63 4.75 -29.25 -17.14
N ARG A 64 3.69 -29.89 -17.66
CA ARG A 64 2.29 -29.56 -17.30
C ARG A 64 2.07 -29.33 -15.79
N TRP A 65 2.80 -30.05 -14.95
CA TRP A 65 2.87 -29.86 -13.49
C TRP A 65 3.47 -28.52 -13.03
N THR A 66 4.61 -28.11 -13.54
CA THR A 66 5.22 -26.83 -13.18
C THR A 66 4.41 -25.63 -13.66
N ALA A 67 3.69 -25.74 -14.79
CA ALA A 67 2.71 -24.72 -15.20
C ALA A 67 1.56 -24.60 -14.19
N ARG A 68 1.06 -25.73 -13.65
CA ARG A 68 0.04 -25.73 -12.57
C ARG A 68 0.57 -25.08 -11.30
N TRP A 69 1.79 -25.41 -10.88
CA TRP A 69 2.41 -24.79 -9.71
C TRP A 69 2.64 -23.29 -9.91
N ALA A 70 3.11 -22.87 -11.08
CA ALA A 70 3.26 -21.45 -11.42
C ALA A 70 1.92 -20.71 -11.33
N ALA A 71 0.84 -21.29 -11.87
CA ALA A 71 -0.50 -20.72 -11.76
C ALA A 71 -0.98 -20.65 -10.30
N PHE A 72 -0.72 -21.69 -9.51
CA PHE A 72 -1.05 -21.72 -8.08
C PHE A 72 -0.31 -20.61 -7.31
N PHE A 73 1.01 -20.48 -7.48
CA PHE A 73 1.78 -19.41 -6.83
C PHE A 73 1.37 -18.02 -7.30
N ALA A 74 1.02 -17.85 -8.58
CA ALA A 74 0.48 -16.60 -9.08
C ALA A 74 -0.86 -16.25 -8.42
N GLY A 75 -1.76 -17.23 -8.29
CA GLY A 75 -3.04 -17.08 -7.58
C GLY A 75 -2.85 -16.73 -6.10
N MET A 76 -1.93 -17.42 -5.41
CA MET A 76 -1.60 -17.13 -4.02
C MET A 76 -1.00 -15.73 -3.83
N THR A 77 -0.12 -15.31 -4.76
CA THR A 77 0.45 -13.96 -4.75
C THR A 77 -0.62 -12.90 -4.98
N LEU A 78 -1.58 -13.16 -5.88
CA LEU A 78 -2.72 -12.27 -6.11
C LEU A 78 -3.61 -12.17 -4.86
N LEU A 79 -3.91 -13.28 -4.21
CA LEU A 79 -4.70 -13.29 -2.97
C LEU A 79 -3.98 -12.54 -1.85
N LEU A 80 -2.67 -12.77 -1.68
CA LEU A 80 -1.85 -12.01 -0.73
C LEU A 80 -1.89 -10.50 -1.03
N LEU A 81 -1.81 -10.12 -2.31
CA LEU A 81 -1.91 -8.72 -2.73
C LEU A 81 -3.27 -8.13 -2.36
N ILE A 82 -4.37 -8.85 -2.60
CA ILE A 82 -5.72 -8.40 -2.23
C ILE A 82 -5.83 -8.23 -0.70
N VAL A 83 -5.35 -9.19 0.08
CA VAL A 83 -5.39 -9.15 1.55
C VAL A 83 -4.56 -7.97 2.09
N VAL A 84 -3.34 -7.78 1.59
CA VAL A 84 -2.48 -6.66 2.03
C VAL A 84 -3.06 -5.32 1.58
N LEU A 85 -3.62 -5.25 0.38
CA LEU A 85 -4.19 -4.01 -0.16
C LEU A 85 -5.49 -3.64 0.55
N LEU A 86 -6.50 -4.51 0.54
CA LEU A 86 -7.83 -4.22 1.11
C LEU A 86 -7.83 -4.36 2.63
N GLY A 87 -7.21 -5.41 3.18
CA GLY A 87 -7.14 -5.63 4.62
C GLY A 87 -6.27 -4.57 5.31
N GLY A 88 -5.13 -4.23 4.72
CA GLY A 88 -4.28 -3.16 5.23
C GLY A 88 -4.99 -1.80 5.21
N THR A 89 -5.62 -1.42 4.09
CA THR A 89 -6.37 -0.16 4.00
C THR A 89 -7.55 -0.11 4.96
N ALA A 90 -8.32 -1.20 5.09
CA ALA A 90 -9.40 -1.27 6.08
C ALA A 90 -8.89 -1.12 7.52
N SER A 91 -7.74 -1.73 7.85
CA SER A 91 -7.14 -1.59 9.19
C SER A 91 -6.71 -0.16 9.49
N LEU A 92 -6.10 0.54 8.53
CA LEU A 92 -5.72 1.95 8.69
C LEU A 92 -6.96 2.85 8.83
N ILE A 93 -7.99 2.62 8.01
CA ILE A 93 -9.24 3.37 8.11
C ILE A 93 -9.91 3.20 9.48
N GLY A 94 -9.91 1.97 10.02
CA GLY A 94 -10.41 1.70 11.36
C GLY A 94 -9.58 2.38 12.45
N MET A 95 -8.25 2.40 12.30
CA MET A 95 -7.36 3.10 13.22
C MET A 95 -7.58 4.62 13.18
N ASP A 96 -7.70 5.22 12.00
CA ASP A 96 -7.99 6.64 11.84
C ASP A 96 -9.35 7.02 12.46
N TYR A 97 -10.35 6.14 12.35
CA TYR A 97 -11.64 6.34 13.01
C TYR A 97 -11.51 6.33 14.53
N ALA A 98 -10.80 5.34 15.10
CA ALA A 98 -10.57 5.24 16.53
C ALA A 98 -9.80 6.46 17.08
N ILE A 99 -8.80 6.95 16.33
CA ILE A 99 -8.06 8.17 16.68
C ILE A 99 -8.98 9.38 16.65
N ALA A 100 -9.80 9.53 15.61
CA ALA A 100 -10.73 10.66 15.50
C ALA A 100 -11.77 10.65 16.63
N GLU A 101 -12.25 9.46 17.03
CA GLU A 101 -13.15 9.30 18.17
C GLU A 101 -12.48 9.71 19.49
N GLU A 102 -11.25 9.25 19.76
CA GLU A 102 -10.54 9.61 20.99
C GLU A 102 -10.19 11.10 21.04
N MET A 103 -9.68 11.67 19.93
CA MET A 103 -9.41 13.12 19.82
C MET A 103 -10.66 13.98 20.01
N SER A 104 -11.84 13.46 19.65
CA SER A 104 -13.09 14.18 19.86
C SER A 104 -13.58 14.11 21.31
N ARG A 105 -13.04 13.23 22.15
CA ARG A 105 -13.54 12.99 23.51
C ARG A 105 -13.47 14.23 24.42
N PRO A 106 -12.37 14.99 24.46
CA PRO A 106 -12.30 16.21 25.28
C PRO A 106 -13.27 17.28 24.77
N LEU A 107 -13.37 17.41 23.45
CA LEU A 107 -14.32 18.28 22.78
C LEU A 107 -15.77 17.92 23.14
N ARG A 108 -16.10 16.63 23.26
CA ARG A 108 -17.43 16.16 23.68
C ARG A 108 -17.79 16.66 25.08
N TYR A 109 -16.83 16.67 26.02
CA TYR A 109 -17.06 17.19 27.38
C TYR A 109 -17.22 18.72 27.40
N GLU A 110 -16.41 19.44 26.62
CA GLU A 110 -16.50 20.90 26.54
C GLU A 110 -17.82 21.36 25.90
N VAL A 111 -18.19 20.72 24.79
CA VAL A 111 -19.48 20.95 24.13
C VAL A 111 -20.64 20.67 25.07
N GLN A 112 -20.59 19.56 25.81
CA GLN A 112 -21.61 19.22 26.78
C GLN A 112 -21.71 20.27 27.89
N SER A 113 -20.57 20.71 28.43
CA SER A 113 -20.52 21.73 29.50
C SER A 113 -21.06 23.09 29.05
N GLU A 114 -20.69 23.55 27.86
CA GLU A 114 -21.21 24.80 27.26
C GLU A 114 -22.71 24.71 26.98
N PHE A 115 -23.16 23.57 26.46
CA PHE A 115 -24.58 23.32 26.22
C PHE A 115 -25.39 23.30 27.52
N ASP A 116 -24.92 22.61 28.56
CA ASP A 116 -25.59 22.54 29.87
C ASP A 116 -25.68 23.92 30.54
N THR A 117 -24.64 24.74 30.37
CA THR A 117 -24.61 26.13 30.85
C THR A 117 -25.64 26.99 30.12
N TRP A 118 -25.68 26.90 28.79
CA TRP A 118 -26.67 27.61 27.97
C TRP A 118 -28.10 27.19 28.31
N LEU A 119 -28.33 25.89 28.49
CA LEU A 119 -29.63 25.33 28.79
C LEU A 119 -30.13 25.77 30.18
N THR A 120 -29.24 25.77 31.17
CA THR A 120 -29.52 26.28 32.53
C THR A 120 -29.87 27.76 32.52
N ASN A 121 -29.19 28.55 31.69
CA ASN A 121 -29.49 29.98 31.54
C ASN A 121 -30.82 30.23 30.83
N ARG A 122 -31.18 29.39 29.85
CA ARG A 122 -32.42 29.52 29.09
C ARG A 122 -33.66 29.06 29.87
N TYR A 123 -33.52 28.00 30.67
CA TYR A 123 -34.62 27.40 31.43
C TYR A 123 -34.24 27.22 32.91
N PRO A 124 -34.08 28.32 33.67
CA PRO A 124 -33.61 28.24 35.06
C PRO A 124 -34.56 27.47 35.99
N ASN A 125 -35.85 27.37 35.64
CA ASN A 125 -36.90 26.78 36.47
C ASN A 125 -37.35 25.37 36.02
N ASP A 126 -36.73 24.77 34.99
CA ASP A 126 -37.10 23.45 34.48
C ASP A 126 -35.93 22.45 34.60
N PRO A 127 -35.79 21.77 35.76
CA PRO A 127 -34.70 20.81 35.96
C PRO A 127 -34.84 19.55 35.09
N ASN A 128 -36.05 19.23 34.61
CA ASN A 128 -36.29 18.04 33.79
C ASN A 128 -35.81 18.23 32.35
N ARG A 129 -35.67 19.48 31.88
CA ARG A 129 -35.08 19.79 30.56
C ARG A 129 -33.57 19.53 30.49
N ARG A 130 -32.87 19.33 31.61
CA ARG A 130 -31.41 19.11 31.65
C ARG A 130 -30.94 17.80 30.98
N TYR A 131 -31.87 16.93 30.62
CA TYR A 131 -31.57 15.70 29.91
C TYR A 131 -31.59 15.94 28.38
N TRP A 132 -30.39 16.05 27.81
CA TRP A 132 -30.01 16.24 26.40
C TRP A 132 -30.79 15.37 25.39
N ASN A 133 -31.24 14.19 25.83
CA ASN A 133 -32.05 13.25 25.08
C ASN A 133 -33.49 13.73 24.78
N HIS A 134 -33.91 14.91 25.25
CA HIS A 134 -35.30 15.34 25.09
C HIS A 134 -35.59 16.45 24.09
N GLN A 135 -34.64 17.28 23.60
CA GLN A 135 -34.99 18.42 22.73
C GLN A 135 -33.95 18.73 21.63
N PRO A 136 -34.08 18.14 20.42
CA PRO A 136 -33.27 18.52 19.25
C PRO A 136 -33.41 20.00 18.88
N GLU A 137 -34.56 20.61 19.18
CA GLU A 137 -34.84 22.03 18.98
C GLU A 137 -33.94 22.93 19.82
N ASP A 138 -33.68 22.57 21.08
CA ASP A 138 -32.82 23.32 21.99
C ASP A 138 -31.35 23.26 21.52
N MET A 139 -30.92 22.10 21.03
CA MET A 139 -29.60 21.95 20.43
C MET A 139 -29.45 22.79 19.16
N GLU A 140 -30.43 22.75 18.25
CA GLU A 140 -30.41 23.58 17.05
C GLU A 140 -30.40 25.07 17.40
N ALA A 141 -31.15 25.48 18.42
CA ALA A 141 -31.15 26.86 18.92
C ALA A 141 -29.79 27.26 19.52
N TRP A 142 -29.12 26.39 20.28
CA TRP A 142 -27.77 26.62 20.78
C TRP A 142 -26.75 26.76 19.65
N ILE A 143 -26.80 25.89 18.65
CA ILE A 143 -25.91 25.94 17.48
C ILE A 143 -26.14 27.25 16.71
N LYS A 144 -27.39 27.63 16.46
CA LYS A 144 -27.75 28.91 15.82
C LYS A 144 -27.27 30.13 16.62
N SER A 145 -27.16 30.01 17.94
CA SER A 145 -26.60 31.06 18.81
C SER A 145 -25.06 31.18 18.74
N GLY A 146 -24.41 30.33 17.95
CA GLY A 146 -22.96 30.33 17.75
C GLY A 146 -22.18 29.50 18.77
N GLY A 147 -22.82 28.64 19.56
CA GLY A 147 -22.15 27.79 20.55
C GLY A 147 -21.02 26.95 19.97
N LEU A 148 -21.24 26.35 18.79
CA LEU A 148 -20.25 25.54 18.07
C LEU A 148 -19.02 26.34 17.59
N ILE A 149 -19.21 27.61 17.20
CA ILE A 149 -18.13 28.46 16.68
C ILE A 149 -17.15 28.82 17.81
N ARG A 150 -17.64 28.95 19.04
CA ARG A 150 -16.84 29.33 20.21
C ARG A 150 -15.81 28.28 20.60
N ILE A 151 -16.12 27.01 20.36
CA ILE A 151 -15.29 25.89 20.82
C ILE A 151 -14.05 25.70 19.92
N GLY A 152 -14.09 26.18 18.67
CA GLY A 152 -12.92 26.31 17.80
C GLY A 152 -12.24 24.97 17.42
N LEU A 153 -11.54 24.96 16.29
CA LEU A 153 -10.69 23.80 15.93
C LEU A 153 -9.44 23.70 16.83
N GLY A 154 -9.08 24.79 17.53
CA GLY A 154 -7.94 24.85 18.45
C GLY A 154 -8.05 23.86 19.60
N ALA A 155 -9.25 23.68 20.17
CA ALA A 155 -9.51 22.75 21.26
C ALA A 155 -9.13 21.30 20.92
N ILE A 156 -9.23 20.91 19.64
CA ILE A 156 -8.84 19.58 19.18
C ILE A 156 -7.31 19.41 19.29
N PHE A 157 -6.54 20.41 18.87
CA PHE A 157 -5.08 20.33 18.92
C PHE A 157 -4.54 20.50 20.35
N ASP A 158 -5.18 21.35 21.15
CA ASP A 158 -4.82 21.53 22.57
C ASP A 158 -5.08 20.27 23.39
N SER A 159 -5.98 19.41 22.92
CA SER A 159 -6.31 18.13 23.55
C SER A 159 -5.37 16.98 23.21
N LEU A 160 -4.39 17.19 22.31
CA LEU A 160 -3.42 16.15 21.94
C LEU A 160 -2.39 15.96 23.06
N GLY A 161 -2.61 14.93 23.87
CA GLY A 161 -1.62 14.45 24.81
C GLY A 161 -0.47 13.70 24.12
N PRO A 162 0.59 13.37 24.88
CA PRO A 162 1.72 12.60 24.36
C PRO A 162 1.32 11.18 23.93
N GLU A 163 0.26 10.60 24.52
CA GLU A 163 -0.22 9.26 24.20
C GLU A 163 -0.87 9.23 22.80
N GLU A 164 -1.70 10.22 22.50
CA GLU A 164 -2.34 10.38 21.19
C GLU A 164 -1.30 10.62 20.10
N LEU A 165 -0.29 11.46 20.38
CA LEU A 165 0.83 11.69 19.46
C LEU A 165 1.60 10.40 19.15
N LEU A 166 1.80 9.52 20.13
CA LEU A 166 2.42 8.21 19.89
C LEU A 166 1.54 7.32 19.01
N ILE A 167 0.23 7.28 19.25
CA ILE A 167 -0.71 6.50 18.42
C ILE A 167 -0.69 6.99 16.97
N ILE A 168 -0.76 8.31 16.76
CA ILE A 168 -0.66 8.91 15.42
C ILE A 168 0.68 8.55 14.77
N PHE A 169 1.79 8.69 15.51
CA PHE A 169 3.12 8.37 14.99
C PHE A 169 3.23 6.92 14.52
N PHE A 170 2.78 5.96 15.33
CA PHE A 170 2.79 4.54 14.94
C PHE A 170 1.80 4.23 13.81
N GLY A 171 0.66 4.89 13.77
CA GLY A 171 -0.30 4.78 12.66
C GLY A 171 0.30 5.25 11.33
N LEU A 172 0.98 6.40 11.33
CA LEU A 172 1.69 6.92 10.15
C LEU A 172 2.87 6.02 9.76
N LEU A 173 3.58 5.45 10.73
CA LEU A 173 4.65 4.49 10.46
C LEU A 173 4.10 3.21 9.81
N ALA A 174 2.97 2.70 10.28
CA ALA A 174 2.29 1.55 9.69
C ALA A 174 1.79 1.86 8.27
N ALA A 175 1.23 3.04 8.04
CA ALA A 175 0.82 3.53 6.73
C ALA A 175 2.00 3.60 5.74
N LEU A 176 3.14 4.15 6.19
CA LEU A 176 4.36 4.21 5.41
C LEU A 176 4.85 2.80 5.05
N ALA A 177 4.92 1.89 6.05
CA ALA A 177 5.33 0.51 5.86
C ALA A 177 4.43 -0.22 4.86
N GLN A 178 3.10 -0.03 4.95
CA GLN A 178 2.17 -0.59 3.98
C GLN A 178 2.44 -0.08 2.57
N GLY A 179 2.71 1.22 2.39
CA GLY A 179 3.10 1.77 1.08
C GLY A 179 4.38 1.15 0.51
N VAL A 180 5.38 0.89 1.36
CA VAL A 180 6.62 0.21 0.97
C VAL A 180 6.34 -1.24 0.54
N VAL A 181 5.52 -1.98 1.29
CA VAL A 181 5.13 -3.36 0.94
C VAL A 181 4.38 -3.40 -0.38
N LEU A 182 3.41 -2.49 -0.60
CA LEU A 182 2.66 -2.38 -1.85
C LEU A 182 3.57 -2.11 -3.05
N THR A 183 4.66 -1.36 -2.86
CA THR A 183 5.66 -1.13 -3.91
C THR A 183 6.35 -2.41 -4.37
N ILE A 184 6.68 -3.28 -3.41
CA ILE A 184 7.35 -4.55 -3.67
C ILE A 184 6.38 -5.52 -4.35
N LEU A 185 5.12 -5.56 -3.91
CA LEU A 185 4.09 -6.40 -4.51
C LEU A 185 3.74 -5.95 -5.94
N LEU A 186 3.74 -4.63 -6.19
CA LEU A 186 3.46 -4.04 -7.51
C LEU A 186 4.75 -3.77 -8.32
N MET A 187 5.76 -4.62 -8.19
CA MET A 187 7.10 -4.40 -8.77
C MET A 187 7.08 -4.21 -10.30
N ARG A 188 6.15 -4.83 -11.02
CA ARG A 188 6.04 -4.69 -12.48
C ARG A 188 5.24 -3.48 -12.95
N ALA A 189 4.50 -2.83 -12.05
CA ALA A 189 3.73 -1.65 -12.39
C ALA A 189 4.64 -0.42 -12.47
N ASN A 190 4.41 0.44 -13.47
CA ASN A 190 5.01 1.76 -13.47
C ASN A 190 4.46 2.58 -12.29
N TRP A 191 5.17 3.65 -11.89
CA TRP A 191 4.79 4.44 -10.72
C TRP A 191 3.36 4.99 -10.80
N LYS A 192 2.91 5.41 -12.00
CA LYS A 192 1.55 5.90 -12.25
C LYS A 192 0.49 4.84 -11.92
N ARG A 193 0.67 3.60 -12.40
CA ARG A 193 -0.24 2.48 -12.10
C ARG A 193 -0.22 2.11 -10.63
N ARG A 194 0.95 2.15 -9.98
CA ARG A 194 1.05 1.89 -8.52
C ARG A 194 0.21 2.87 -7.72
N VAL A 195 0.42 4.17 -7.94
CA VAL A 195 -0.33 5.24 -7.28
C VAL A 195 -1.83 5.11 -7.58
N ALA A 196 -2.21 4.88 -8.84
CA ALA A 196 -3.61 4.75 -9.22
C ALA A 196 -4.30 3.54 -8.56
N VAL A 197 -3.65 2.37 -8.53
CA VAL A 197 -4.20 1.17 -7.88
C VAL A 197 -4.35 1.38 -6.38
N THR A 198 -3.35 1.97 -5.72
CA THR A 198 -3.42 2.27 -4.28
C THR A 198 -4.51 3.28 -3.97
N ALA A 199 -4.61 4.39 -4.72
CA ALA A 199 -5.64 5.40 -4.54
C ALA A 199 -7.05 4.86 -4.82
N ALA A 200 -7.21 4.03 -5.87
CA ALA A 200 -8.49 3.40 -6.18
C ALA A 200 -8.93 2.42 -5.09
N ALA A 201 -8.00 1.62 -4.55
CA ALA A 201 -8.28 0.73 -3.43
C ALA A 201 -8.67 1.51 -2.17
N TRP A 202 -7.95 2.60 -1.86
CA TRP A 202 -8.29 3.49 -0.75
C TRP A 202 -9.70 4.06 -0.91
N LEU A 203 -10.01 4.62 -2.09
CA LEU A 203 -11.32 5.17 -2.39
C LEU A 203 -12.43 4.11 -2.28
N LEU A 204 -12.18 2.90 -2.76
CA LEU A 204 -13.13 1.79 -2.65
C LEU A 204 -13.45 1.46 -1.19
N VAL A 205 -12.43 1.28 -0.35
CA VAL A 205 -12.64 0.95 1.07
C VAL A 205 -13.28 2.13 1.82
N MET A 206 -12.90 3.36 1.48
CA MET A 206 -13.58 4.56 1.99
C MET A 206 -15.07 4.56 1.63
N ILE A 207 -15.43 4.34 0.37
CA ILE A 207 -16.84 4.27 -0.04
C ILE A 207 -17.60 3.19 0.75
N VAL A 208 -17.00 2.01 0.94
CA VAL A 208 -17.60 0.93 1.72
C VAL A 208 -17.77 1.35 3.20
N ALA A 209 -16.77 1.97 3.81
CA ALA A 209 -16.84 2.49 5.18
C ALA A 209 -17.93 3.57 5.32
N LEU A 210 -18.05 4.47 4.35
CA LEU A 210 -19.11 5.47 4.27
C LEU A 210 -20.48 4.79 4.23
N ILE A 211 -20.68 3.81 3.35
CA ILE A 211 -21.95 3.07 3.23
C ILE A 211 -22.32 2.35 4.52
N ILE A 212 -21.35 1.70 5.18
CA ILE A 212 -21.57 0.99 6.44
C ILE A 212 -21.92 1.95 7.58
N THR A 213 -21.37 3.17 7.57
CA THR A 213 -21.65 4.17 8.61
C THR A 213 -22.95 4.95 8.38
N ILE A 214 -23.43 5.11 7.14
CA ILE A 214 -24.72 5.78 6.81
C ILE A 214 -25.89 5.36 7.73
N PRO A 215 -26.20 4.06 7.92
CA PRO A 215 -27.30 3.63 8.78
C PRO A 215 -27.14 4.04 10.25
N LEU A 216 -25.89 4.19 10.74
CA LEU A 216 -25.62 4.66 12.09
C LEU A 216 -25.96 6.14 12.23
N TRP A 217 -25.72 6.92 11.17
CA TRP A 217 -26.06 8.36 11.11
C TRP A 217 -27.56 8.61 10.93
N TRP A 218 -28.29 7.69 10.30
CA TRP A 218 -29.70 7.84 9.93
C TRP A 218 -30.69 7.20 10.90
N SER A 219 -30.20 6.61 11.98
CA SER A 219 -31.05 6.09 13.04
C SER A 219 -31.72 7.26 13.78
N ASP A 220 -33.01 7.49 13.57
CA ASP A 220 -33.84 8.48 14.32
C ASP A 220 -34.12 8.08 15.79
N ARG A 221 -33.26 7.24 16.39
CA ARG A 221 -33.47 6.80 17.78
C ARG A 221 -33.35 8.00 18.73
N PRO A 222 -34.24 8.18 19.72
CA PRO A 222 -34.28 9.34 20.64
C PRO A 222 -33.08 9.50 21.62
N GLY A 223 -31.86 9.11 21.23
CA GLY A 223 -30.58 9.49 21.83
C GLY A 223 -29.54 9.95 20.79
N THR A 224 -29.96 10.22 19.54
CA THR A 224 -29.07 10.44 18.39
C THR A 224 -28.57 11.85 18.18
N ILE A 225 -28.98 12.82 19.01
CA ILE A 225 -28.42 14.18 18.94
C ILE A 225 -26.91 14.16 19.26
N TYR A 226 -26.49 13.30 20.19
CA TYR A 226 -25.07 13.09 20.48
C TYR A 226 -24.33 12.56 19.27
N TYR A 227 -24.84 11.49 18.65
CA TYR A 227 -24.28 10.92 17.42
C TYR A 227 -24.33 11.91 16.25
N TRP A 228 -25.34 12.77 16.17
CA TRP A 228 -25.46 13.80 15.15
C TRP A 228 -24.41 14.90 15.32
N LEU A 229 -24.18 15.37 16.55
CA LEU A 229 -23.16 16.38 16.84
C LEU A 229 -21.76 15.79 16.66
N GLU A 230 -21.55 14.58 17.18
CA GLU A 230 -20.34 13.78 17.00
C GLU A 230 -20.06 13.59 15.51
N SER A 231 -21.06 13.31 14.68
CA SER A 231 -20.91 13.23 13.22
C SER A 231 -20.28 14.49 12.62
N ARG A 232 -20.75 15.67 13.03
CA ARG A 232 -20.29 16.92 12.44
C ARG A 232 -18.92 17.34 12.93
N LEU A 233 -18.53 16.91 14.12
CA LEU A 233 -17.23 17.21 14.72
C LEU A 233 -16.15 16.19 14.32
N VAL A 234 -16.48 14.90 14.38
CA VAL A 234 -15.56 13.79 14.07
C VAL A 234 -15.31 13.70 12.57
N TRP A 235 -16.30 13.98 11.73
CA TRP A 235 -16.17 13.77 10.28
C TRP A 235 -15.06 14.59 9.61
N PRO A 236 -14.95 15.92 9.83
CA PRO A 236 -13.87 16.69 9.23
C PRO A 236 -12.48 16.22 9.71
N VAL A 237 -12.36 15.87 10.99
CA VAL A 237 -11.12 15.33 11.58
C VAL A 237 -10.76 13.99 10.96
N TRP A 238 -11.73 13.08 10.86
CA TRP A 238 -11.55 11.78 10.24
C TRP A 238 -11.17 11.91 8.77
N VAL A 239 -11.85 12.76 7.98
CA VAL A 239 -11.49 13.02 6.59
C VAL A 239 -10.07 13.60 6.46
N ALA A 240 -9.68 14.52 7.34
CA ALA A 240 -8.32 15.05 7.36
C ALA A 240 -7.29 13.95 7.68
N ALA A 241 -7.57 13.11 8.69
CA ALA A 241 -6.74 11.95 9.02
C ALA A 241 -6.60 11.01 7.82
N GLN A 242 -7.70 10.68 7.13
CA GLN A 242 -7.70 9.85 5.93
C GLN A 242 -6.80 10.42 4.82
N LEU A 243 -6.82 11.74 4.61
CA LEU A 243 -5.96 12.39 3.60
C LEU A 243 -4.48 12.33 3.99
N VAL A 244 -4.16 12.52 5.27
CA VAL A 244 -2.79 12.42 5.80
C VAL A 244 -2.29 10.98 5.70
N THR A 245 -3.10 10.00 6.11
CA THR A 245 -2.76 8.58 6.05
C THR A 245 -2.59 8.12 4.61
N LEU A 246 -3.50 8.48 3.70
CA LEU A 246 -3.34 8.22 2.25
C LEU A 246 -2.06 8.86 1.71
N GLY A 247 -1.80 10.13 2.02
CA GLY A 247 -0.57 10.82 1.63
C GLY A 247 0.68 10.07 2.07
N THR A 248 0.66 9.55 3.31
CA THR A 248 1.76 8.78 3.90
C THR A 248 1.94 7.41 3.21
N VAL A 249 0.85 6.70 2.92
CA VAL A 249 0.90 5.47 2.11
C VAL A 249 1.49 5.76 0.73
N LEU A 250 1.07 6.85 0.07
CA LEU A 250 1.59 7.23 -1.25
C LEU A 250 3.09 7.58 -1.19
N ILE A 251 3.56 8.26 -0.14
CA ILE A 251 4.99 8.48 0.09
C ILE A 251 5.72 7.13 0.21
N GLY A 252 5.15 6.17 0.94
CA GLY A 252 5.67 4.80 1.01
C GLY A 252 5.71 4.10 -0.36
N VAL A 253 4.66 4.30 -1.19
CA VAL A 253 4.59 3.73 -2.54
C VAL A 253 5.67 4.30 -3.49
N LEU A 254 5.98 5.58 -3.33
CA LEU A 254 6.98 6.26 -4.15
C LEU A 254 8.40 5.94 -3.67
N SER A 255 8.63 5.96 -2.36
CA SER A 255 9.96 5.72 -1.75
C SER A 255 10.32 4.23 -1.62
N GLY A 256 9.34 3.32 -1.66
CA GLY A 256 9.53 1.91 -1.34
C GLY A 256 10.57 1.18 -2.20
N ARG A 257 10.72 1.53 -3.48
CA ARG A 257 11.79 0.92 -4.33
C ARG A 257 13.17 1.34 -3.88
N TRP A 258 13.33 2.63 -3.55
CA TRP A 258 14.60 3.16 -3.07
C TRP A 258 14.96 2.54 -1.71
N LEU A 259 14.00 2.48 -0.78
CA LEU A 259 14.17 1.83 0.52
C LEU A 259 14.48 0.34 0.38
N ALA A 260 13.79 -0.40 -0.49
CA ALA A 260 14.05 -1.82 -0.72
C ALA A 260 15.48 -2.07 -1.24
N ARG A 261 15.99 -1.23 -2.14
CA ARG A 261 17.39 -1.32 -2.61
C ARG A 261 18.38 -1.03 -1.50
N LEU A 262 18.10 -0.01 -0.68
CA LEU A 262 18.96 0.36 0.45
C LEU A 262 19.03 -0.80 1.45
N LEU A 263 17.88 -1.37 1.82
CA LEU A 263 17.78 -2.52 2.73
C LEU A 263 18.49 -3.76 2.16
N VAL A 264 18.26 -4.10 0.89
CA VAL A 264 18.96 -5.20 0.22
C VAL A 264 20.47 -4.97 0.19
N SER A 265 20.90 -3.73 -0.02
CA SER A 265 22.33 -3.38 -0.03
C SER A 265 22.95 -3.45 1.37
N ALA A 266 22.21 -3.06 2.40
CA ALA A 266 22.68 -3.08 3.78
C ALA A 266 22.71 -4.51 4.37
N MET A 267 21.68 -5.33 4.09
CA MET A 267 21.51 -6.63 4.74
C MET A 267 22.16 -7.80 3.98
N LEU A 268 22.29 -7.71 2.65
CA LEU A 268 22.76 -8.82 1.82
C LEU A 268 24.15 -8.55 1.26
N GLY A 269 25.02 -9.57 1.31
CA GLY A 269 26.34 -9.55 0.69
C GLY A 269 26.28 -9.47 -0.85
N PRO A 270 27.36 -9.05 -1.54
CA PRO A 270 27.34 -8.77 -2.98
C PRO A 270 26.83 -9.93 -3.85
N ARG A 271 27.11 -11.18 -3.45
CA ARG A 271 26.70 -12.38 -4.20
C ARG A 271 25.19 -12.64 -4.17
N SER A 272 24.52 -12.40 -3.06
CA SER A 272 23.07 -12.65 -2.92
C SER A 272 22.21 -11.54 -3.54
N ARG A 273 22.76 -10.33 -3.72
CA ARG A 273 22.07 -9.21 -4.41
C ARG A 273 21.72 -9.53 -5.86
N ALA A 274 22.47 -10.42 -6.52
CA ALA A 274 22.20 -10.84 -7.89
C ALA A 274 20.81 -11.49 -8.04
N ALA A 275 20.33 -12.21 -7.03
CA ALA A 275 18.99 -12.82 -7.05
C ALA A 275 17.86 -11.77 -7.01
N LEU A 276 18.15 -10.57 -6.49
CA LEU A 276 17.23 -9.45 -6.37
C LEU A 276 17.52 -8.34 -7.39
N ALA A 277 18.30 -8.63 -8.45
CA ALA A 277 18.62 -7.67 -9.51
C ALA A 277 17.38 -7.08 -10.18
N VAL A 278 16.24 -7.79 -10.12
CA VAL A 278 14.93 -7.31 -10.57
C VAL A 278 14.54 -5.96 -9.97
N LEU A 279 14.97 -5.64 -8.74
CA LEU A 279 14.70 -4.35 -8.10
C LEU A 279 15.40 -3.18 -8.80
N TRP A 280 16.50 -3.41 -9.53
CA TRP A 280 17.20 -2.40 -10.31
C TRP A 280 16.70 -2.38 -11.76
N THR A 281 16.61 -3.56 -12.38
CA THR A 281 16.28 -3.66 -13.81
C THR A 281 14.84 -3.23 -14.11
N THR A 282 13.91 -3.35 -13.16
CA THR A 282 12.53 -2.85 -13.30
C THR A 282 12.45 -1.32 -13.45
N ASP A 283 13.46 -0.58 -13.01
CA ASP A 283 13.58 0.87 -13.21
C ASP A 283 14.59 1.23 -14.30
N GLY A 284 15.05 0.25 -15.09
CA GLY A 284 16.07 0.48 -16.12
C GLY A 284 17.47 0.78 -15.56
N LEU A 285 17.70 0.55 -14.27
CA LEU A 285 19.02 0.71 -13.65
C LEU A 285 19.88 -0.53 -13.90
N ALA A 286 21.20 -0.32 -13.95
CA ALA A 286 22.15 -1.42 -14.03
C ALA A 286 22.04 -2.32 -12.78
N PRO A 287 22.18 -3.65 -12.91
CA PRO A 287 22.19 -4.55 -11.78
C PRO A 287 23.37 -4.24 -10.84
N PRO A 288 23.25 -4.53 -9.53
CA PRO A 288 24.33 -4.28 -8.58
C PRO A 288 25.60 -5.04 -8.99
N ARG A 289 26.74 -4.34 -9.01
CA ARG A 289 28.04 -4.93 -9.33
C ARG A 289 28.44 -5.92 -8.23
N ARG A 290 29.03 -7.05 -8.65
CA ARG A 290 29.55 -8.10 -7.76
C ARG A 290 30.72 -7.60 -6.92
#